data_AF-A0A1Z3MM38-F1
#
_entry.id   AF-A0A1Z3MM38-F1
#
_cell.length_a   1.000
_cell.length_b   1.000
_cell.length_c   1.000
_cell.angle_alpha   90.00
_cell.angle_beta   90.00
_cell.angle_gamma   90.00
#
_symmetry.space_group_name_H-M   'P 1'
#
loop_
_entity.id
_entity.type
_entity.pdbx_description
1 polymer ?
#
loop_
_entity_poly.entity_id
_entity_poly.type
_entity_poly.pdbx_seq_one_letter_code
_entity_poly.pdbx_strand_id
1 'polypeptide(L)'
;MTSSVTVPAVYVGTYHQYNGGSIFGKWFDLTDFDDEDEFYDACRALHAAEDDPEFMFQDWEGIPSQFASESSVKWAFIEAFRQAQDEGRAAAFVAWADYTGECDYDAFDEAYCGEAESEEDFAYGFVEDHGLLNEVPESLRVYFDYEAYARDLFSSGYVFHEGYVFSN
;
A
#
# COMPACT_ATOMS: atom_id res chain seq x y z
N MET A 1 15.54 -3.16 -0.30
CA MET A 1 15.78 -2.01 0.62
C MET A 1 14.76 -2.13 1.73
N THR A 2 15.05 -1.90 3.03
CA THR A 2 13.96 -1.85 4.02
C THR A 2 13.18 -0.56 3.84
N SER A 3 12.18 -0.57 2.96
CA SER A 3 11.23 0.51 2.80
C SER A 3 10.39 0.57 4.08
N SER A 4 10.62 1.59 4.92
CA SER A 4 9.77 1.87 6.06
C SER A 4 8.41 2.35 5.55
N VAL A 5 7.36 1.60 5.83
CA VAL A 5 5.98 2.00 5.50
C VAL A 5 5.42 2.92 6.59
N THR A 6 4.71 3.97 6.18
CA THR A 6 3.97 4.83 7.11
C THR A 6 2.67 4.13 7.50
N VAL A 7 2.38 4.06 8.79
CA VAL A 7 1.15 3.45 9.32
C VAL A 7 -0.05 4.34 8.96
N PRO A 8 -1.19 3.77 8.51
CA PRO A 8 -2.42 4.50 8.25
C PRO A 8 -2.88 5.32 9.46
N ALA A 9 -2.93 6.63 9.31
CA ALA A 9 -3.38 7.53 10.36
C ALA A 9 -4.20 8.68 9.79
N VAL A 10 -5.13 9.21 10.59
CA VAL A 10 -5.98 10.36 10.23
C VAL A 10 -6.01 11.39 11.36
N TYR A 11 -5.95 12.67 11.01
CA TYR A 11 -6.18 13.76 11.95
C TYR A 11 -7.67 14.11 11.98
N VAL A 12 -8.32 13.79 13.10
CA VAL A 12 -9.76 13.97 13.25
C VAL A 12 -10.05 15.22 14.06
N GLY A 13 -10.76 16.16 13.45
CA GLY A 13 -11.45 17.27 14.10
C GLY A 13 -12.96 17.24 13.78
N THR A 14 -13.64 18.38 13.93
CA THR A 14 -15.04 18.53 13.49
C THR A 14 -15.22 19.76 12.62
N TYR A 15 -16.19 19.71 11.70
CA TYR A 15 -16.58 20.86 10.89
C TYR A 15 -17.06 22.03 11.75
N HIS A 16 -17.77 21.76 12.84
CA HIS A 16 -18.25 22.79 13.75
C HIS A 16 -17.10 23.60 14.36
N GLN A 17 -16.08 22.92 14.90
CA GLN A 17 -14.91 23.58 15.47
C GLN A 17 -14.08 24.31 14.42
N TYR A 18 -13.88 23.70 13.25
CA TYR A 18 -13.15 24.30 12.14
C TYR A 18 -13.79 25.62 11.69
N ASN A 19 -15.11 25.62 11.49
CA ASN A 19 -15.90 26.82 11.17
C ASN A 19 -15.88 27.86 12.30
N GLY A 20 -15.67 27.44 13.54
CA GLY A 20 -15.45 28.29 14.71
C GLY A 20 -14.04 28.86 14.85
N GLY A 21 -13.13 28.56 13.89
CA GLY A 21 -11.74 28.99 13.92
C GLY A 21 -10.83 28.15 14.82
N SER A 22 -11.27 26.93 15.17
CA SER A 22 -10.51 25.96 15.96
C SER A 22 -10.07 24.78 15.10
N ILE A 23 -8.78 24.51 15.07
CA ILE A 23 -8.20 23.31 14.45
C ILE A 23 -8.03 22.16 15.46
N PHE A 24 -8.80 22.16 16.55
CA PHE A 24 -8.67 21.11 17.55
C PHE A 24 -9.09 19.76 16.97
N GLY A 25 -8.27 18.77 17.28
CA GLY A 25 -8.39 17.41 16.80
C GLY A 25 -7.23 16.57 17.32
N LYS A 26 -7.19 15.31 16.88
CA LYS A 26 -6.15 14.37 17.28
C LYS A 26 -5.81 13.44 16.12
N TRP A 27 -4.53 13.08 16.01
CA TRP A 27 -4.09 11.95 15.20
C TRP A 27 -4.55 10.63 15.83
N PHE A 28 -5.14 9.79 14.99
CA PHE A 28 -5.48 8.41 15.31
C PHE A 28 -4.68 7.48 14.38
N ASP A 29 -3.95 6.56 14.97
CA ASP A 29 -3.43 5.38 14.26
C ASP A 29 -4.61 4.45 14.01
N LEU A 30 -4.91 4.17 12.74
CA LEU A 30 -6.07 3.36 12.38
C LEU A 30 -5.86 1.88 12.63
N THR A 31 -4.61 1.45 12.86
CA THR A 31 -4.28 0.05 13.18
C THR A 31 -4.46 -0.27 14.67
N ASP A 32 -4.64 0.75 15.52
CA ASP A 32 -4.97 0.60 16.94
C ASP A 32 -6.41 0.15 17.20
N PHE A 33 -7.27 0.15 16.17
CA PHE A 33 -8.69 -0.20 16.27
C PHE A 33 -8.98 -1.55 15.61
N ASP A 34 -9.86 -2.33 16.23
CA ASP A 34 -10.27 -3.62 15.69
C ASP A 34 -11.20 -3.46 14.49
N ASP A 35 -12.10 -2.48 14.53
CA ASP A 35 -13.08 -2.19 13.47
C ASP A 35 -13.40 -0.68 13.35
N GLU A 36 -14.16 -0.35 12.29
CA GLU A 36 -14.56 1.02 11.97
C GLU A 36 -15.43 1.64 13.09
N ASP A 37 -16.25 0.83 13.76
CA ASP A 37 -17.14 1.29 14.83
C ASP A 37 -16.34 1.75 16.06
N GLU A 38 -15.29 1.00 16.44
CA GLU A 38 -14.39 1.36 17.54
C GLU A 38 -13.65 2.68 17.25
N PHE A 39 -13.20 2.87 16.01
CA PHE A 39 -12.60 4.12 15.56
C PHE A 39 -13.58 5.30 15.69
N TYR A 40 -14.83 5.14 15.24
CA TYR A 40 -15.83 6.20 15.37
C TYR A 40 -16.24 6.45 16.83
N ASP A 41 -16.25 5.43 17.69
CA ASP A 41 -16.46 5.61 19.13
C ASP A 41 -15.34 6.44 19.78
N ALA A 42 -14.09 6.22 19.38
CA ALA A 42 -12.98 7.06 19.83
C ALA A 42 -13.09 8.51 19.33
N CYS A 43 -13.55 8.72 18.08
CA CYS A 43 -13.85 10.05 17.56
C CYS A 43 -14.95 10.75 18.36
N ARG A 44 -16.04 10.03 18.69
CA ARG A 44 -17.14 10.55 19.53
C ARG A 44 -16.65 10.89 20.94
N ALA A 45 -15.78 10.07 21.52
CA ALA A 45 -15.21 10.34 22.83
C ALA A 45 -14.31 11.59 22.83
N LEU A 46 -13.52 11.81 21.77
CA LEU A 46 -12.69 13.00 21.60
C LEU A 46 -13.53 14.29 21.53
N HIS A 47 -14.67 14.23 20.83
CA HIS A 47 -15.55 15.37 20.59
C HIS A 47 -16.84 15.35 21.44
N ALA A 48 -16.84 14.68 22.59
CA ALA A 48 -18.03 14.48 23.44
C ALA A 48 -18.65 15.77 24.01
N ALA A 49 -18.00 16.92 23.85
CA ALA A 49 -18.54 18.23 24.21
C ALA A 49 -19.53 18.78 23.15
N GLU A 50 -19.52 18.23 21.94
CA GLU A 50 -20.45 18.56 20.86
C GLU A 50 -21.60 17.55 20.85
N ASP A 51 -22.82 18.06 20.64
CA ASP A 51 -23.99 17.22 20.38
C ASP A 51 -23.97 16.83 18.90
N ASP A 52 -23.93 15.52 18.62
CA ASP A 52 -23.82 14.94 17.27
C ASP A 52 -22.66 15.51 16.41
N PRO A 53 -21.39 15.24 16.77
CA PRO A 53 -20.23 15.82 16.09
C PRO A 53 -20.12 15.36 14.63
N GLU A 54 -20.03 16.32 13.71
CA GLU A 54 -19.72 16.07 12.29
C GLU A 54 -18.20 16.03 12.08
N PHE A 55 -17.65 14.83 11.96
CA PHE A 55 -16.20 14.61 11.85
C PHE A 55 -15.64 15.16 10.55
N MET A 56 -14.44 15.72 10.66
CA MET A 56 -13.64 16.21 9.54
C MET A 56 -12.24 15.62 9.67
N PHE A 57 -11.84 14.82 8.69
CA PHE A 57 -10.50 14.25 8.56
C PHE A 57 -9.63 15.28 7.83
N GLN A 58 -8.95 16.12 8.60
CA GLN A 58 -8.26 17.30 8.05
C GLN A 58 -6.94 16.94 7.35
N ASP A 59 -6.37 15.80 7.71
CA ASP A 59 -5.13 15.28 7.12
C ASP A 59 -5.05 13.75 7.32
N TRP A 60 -4.25 13.07 6.51
CA TRP A 60 -4.03 11.63 6.60
C TRP A 60 -2.64 11.21 6.09
N GLU A 61 -2.10 10.16 6.68
CA GLU A 61 -0.79 9.59 6.36
C GLU A 61 -0.90 8.07 6.14
N GLY A 62 -0.05 7.51 5.27
CA GLY A 62 -0.01 6.05 5.04
C GLY A 62 -1.21 5.48 4.28
N ILE A 63 -2.07 6.34 3.72
CA ILE A 63 -3.28 5.94 2.99
C ILE A 63 -3.23 6.54 1.57
N PRO A 64 -3.27 5.71 0.52
CA PRO A 64 -3.42 6.20 -0.85
C PRO A 64 -4.63 7.12 -1.00
N SER A 65 -4.49 8.17 -1.81
CA SER A 65 -5.48 9.26 -1.89
C SER A 65 -6.89 8.84 -2.33
N GLN A 66 -7.01 7.70 -3.02
CA GLN A 66 -8.29 7.10 -3.40
C GLN A 66 -9.04 6.43 -2.25
N PHE A 67 -8.39 6.18 -1.10
CA PHE A 67 -8.97 5.47 0.04
C PHE A 67 -9.24 6.35 1.25
N ALA A 68 -8.90 7.63 1.19
CA ALA A 68 -9.20 8.60 2.23
C ALA A 68 -9.71 9.90 1.62
N SER A 69 -10.59 10.56 2.35
CA SER A 69 -11.11 11.88 2.04
C SER A 69 -11.33 12.66 3.32
N GLU A 70 -11.74 13.92 3.18
CA GLU A 70 -12.05 14.81 4.31
C GLU A 70 -13.16 14.28 5.24
N SER A 71 -13.93 13.28 4.82
CA SER A 71 -15.05 12.75 5.60
C SER A 71 -15.13 11.22 5.65
N SER A 72 -14.18 10.51 5.05
CA SER A 72 -14.24 9.04 4.96
C SER A 72 -12.86 8.42 4.87
N VAL A 73 -12.72 7.21 5.42
CA VAL A 73 -11.60 6.32 5.16
C VAL A 73 -12.15 4.96 4.73
N LYS A 74 -11.52 4.29 3.76
CA LYS A 74 -11.95 2.98 3.30
C LYS A 74 -11.45 1.91 4.27
N TRP A 75 -12.28 1.48 5.20
CA TRP A 75 -11.87 0.54 6.26
C TRP A 75 -11.27 -0.78 5.73
N ALA A 76 -11.78 -1.29 4.61
CA ALA A 76 -11.21 -2.48 3.96
C ALA A 76 -9.71 -2.35 3.63
N PHE A 77 -9.22 -1.14 3.34
CA PHE A 77 -7.79 -0.90 3.15
C PHE A 77 -7.02 -1.02 4.48
N ILE A 78 -7.60 -0.57 5.59
CA ILE A 78 -6.99 -0.66 6.92
C ILE A 78 -6.87 -2.12 7.37
N GLU A 79 -7.91 -2.93 7.14
CA GLU A 79 -7.90 -4.36 7.41
C GLU A 79 -6.83 -5.09 6.60
N ALA A 80 -6.80 -4.86 5.28
CA ALA A 80 -5.79 -5.44 4.40
C ALA A 80 -4.37 -4.95 4.73
N PHE A 81 -4.21 -3.68 5.14
CA PHE A 81 -2.94 -3.16 5.62
C PHE A 81 -2.46 -3.88 6.88
N ARG A 82 -3.34 -4.10 7.88
CA ARG A 82 -3.00 -4.85 9.11
C ARG A 82 -2.51 -6.25 8.77
N GLN A 83 -3.22 -6.95 7.90
CA GLN A 83 -2.80 -8.28 7.42
C GLN A 83 -1.43 -8.22 6.71
N ALA A 84 -1.24 -7.26 5.81
CA ALA A 84 0.05 -7.05 5.15
C ALA A 84 1.17 -6.73 6.14
N GLN A 85 0.89 -5.99 7.20
CA GLN A 85 1.86 -5.64 8.23
C GLN A 85 2.27 -6.86 9.05
N ASP A 86 1.31 -7.70 9.46
CA ASP A 86 1.56 -8.94 10.20
C ASP A 86 2.47 -9.91 9.41
N GLU A 87 2.35 -9.89 8.08
CA GLU A 87 3.16 -10.69 7.16
C GLU A 87 4.46 -10.00 6.71
N GLY A 88 4.72 -8.77 7.15
CA GLY A 88 5.92 -8.02 6.78
C GLY A 88 5.92 -7.49 5.33
N ARG A 89 4.75 -7.40 4.70
CA ARG A 89 4.53 -7.01 3.29
C ARG A 89 3.81 -5.66 3.12
N ALA A 90 3.60 -4.92 4.20
CA ALA A 90 2.83 -3.67 4.17
C ALA A 90 3.34 -2.62 3.16
N ALA A 91 4.65 -2.47 2.98
CA ALA A 91 5.19 -1.53 2.00
C ALA A 91 4.85 -1.93 0.55
N ALA A 92 4.91 -3.23 0.23
CA ALA A 92 4.52 -3.76 -1.08
C ALA A 92 3.01 -3.62 -1.30
N PHE A 93 2.19 -3.89 -0.27
CA PHE A 93 0.75 -3.72 -0.33
C PHE A 93 0.34 -2.28 -0.62
N VAL A 94 0.93 -1.31 0.08
CA VAL A 94 0.65 0.13 -0.17
C VAL A 94 1.02 0.53 -1.60
N ALA A 95 2.17 0.08 -2.10
CA ALA A 95 2.59 0.35 -3.48
C ALA A 95 1.61 -0.25 -4.51
N TRP A 96 1.19 -1.50 -4.29
CA TRP A 96 0.19 -2.15 -5.15
C TRP A 96 -1.16 -1.43 -5.12
N ALA A 97 -1.62 -1.05 -3.93
CA ALA A 97 -2.91 -0.39 -3.72
C ALA A 97 -2.93 1.03 -4.31
N ASP A 98 -1.79 1.74 -4.26
CA ASP A 98 -1.61 3.04 -4.91
C ASP A 98 -1.67 2.92 -6.45
N TYR A 99 -0.97 1.92 -7.00
CA TYR A 99 -0.92 1.67 -8.44
C TYR A 99 -2.27 1.21 -9.03
N THR A 100 -2.92 0.22 -8.40
CA THR A 100 -4.13 -0.43 -8.92
C THR A 100 -5.41 0.33 -8.57
N GLY A 101 -5.41 1.08 -7.46
CA GLY A 101 -6.65 1.60 -6.86
C GLY A 101 -7.49 0.54 -6.17
N GLU A 102 -6.94 -0.66 -5.96
CA GLU A 102 -7.56 -1.76 -5.23
C GLU A 102 -6.99 -1.88 -3.81
N CYS A 103 -7.70 -2.57 -2.92
CA CYS A 103 -7.27 -2.74 -1.53
C CYS A 103 -7.65 -4.12 -0.98
N ASP A 104 -7.87 -5.08 -1.87
CA ASP A 104 -8.15 -6.47 -1.51
C ASP A 104 -6.81 -7.18 -1.27
N TYR A 105 -6.66 -7.80 -0.10
CA TYR A 105 -5.40 -8.44 0.27
C TYR A 105 -5.13 -9.69 -0.57
N ASP A 106 -6.15 -10.50 -0.85
CA ASP A 106 -5.98 -11.75 -1.60
C ASP A 106 -5.55 -11.44 -3.04
N ALA A 107 -6.13 -10.40 -3.67
CA ALA A 107 -5.70 -9.92 -4.97
C ALA A 107 -4.24 -9.41 -4.96
N PHE A 108 -3.83 -8.72 -3.90
CA PHE A 108 -2.43 -8.33 -3.72
C PHE A 108 -1.51 -9.56 -3.58
N ASP A 109 -1.89 -10.54 -2.77
CA ASP A 109 -1.11 -11.76 -2.52
C ASP A 109 -0.89 -12.56 -3.81
N GLU A 110 -1.94 -12.68 -4.63
CA GLU A 110 -1.86 -13.33 -5.94
C GLU A 110 -0.98 -12.56 -6.94
N ALA A 111 -1.01 -11.23 -6.90
CA ALA A 111 -0.25 -10.39 -7.82
C ALA A 111 1.23 -10.22 -7.43
N TYR A 112 1.58 -10.33 -6.15
CA TYR A 112 2.91 -10.00 -5.66
C TYR A 112 3.98 -11.00 -6.08
N CYS A 113 4.97 -10.53 -6.85
CA CYS A 113 6.05 -11.36 -7.40
C CYS A 113 7.40 -11.18 -6.69
N GLY A 114 7.52 -10.19 -5.80
CA GLY A 114 8.74 -9.95 -5.01
C GLY A 114 9.30 -8.53 -5.12
N GLU A 115 10.49 -8.33 -4.58
CA GLU A 115 11.29 -7.10 -4.67
C GLU A 115 12.33 -7.22 -5.79
N ALA A 116 12.62 -6.11 -6.46
CA ALA A 116 13.72 -6.01 -7.42
C ALA A 116 14.32 -4.60 -7.40
N GLU A 117 15.60 -4.48 -7.77
CA GLU A 117 16.22 -3.16 -7.94
C GLU A 117 15.86 -2.51 -9.28
N SER A 118 15.45 -3.32 -10.26
CA SER A 118 15.04 -2.90 -11.60
C SER A 118 14.29 -4.02 -12.33
N GLU A 119 13.67 -3.70 -13.47
CA GLU A 119 13.09 -4.70 -14.37
C GLU A 119 14.13 -5.73 -14.84
N GLU A 120 15.38 -5.30 -15.10
CA GLU A 120 16.49 -6.18 -15.51
C GLU A 120 16.89 -7.15 -14.38
N ASP A 121 16.96 -6.65 -13.14
CA ASP A 121 17.24 -7.45 -11.95
C ASP A 121 16.18 -8.53 -11.72
N PHE A 122 14.90 -8.16 -11.85
CA PHE A 122 13.80 -9.14 -11.80
C PHE A 122 13.92 -10.17 -12.92
N ALA A 123 14.19 -9.75 -14.15
CA ALA A 123 14.33 -10.65 -15.29
C ALA A 123 15.50 -11.62 -15.13
N TYR A 124 16.61 -11.16 -14.54
CA TYR A 124 17.74 -12.02 -14.18
C TYR A 124 17.32 -13.11 -13.18
N GLY A 125 16.71 -12.73 -12.06
CA GLY A 125 16.19 -13.68 -11.07
C GLY A 125 15.19 -14.66 -11.67
N PHE A 126 14.24 -14.15 -12.46
CA PHE A 126 13.23 -14.96 -13.14
C PHE A 126 13.84 -16.03 -14.06
N VAL A 127 14.85 -15.67 -14.86
CA VAL A 127 15.57 -16.59 -15.75
C VAL A 127 16.28 -17.69 -14.97
N GLU A 128 16.94 -17.34 -13.87
CA GLU A 128 17.67 -18.29 -13.03
C GLU A 128 16.71 -19.23 -12.28
N ASP A 129 15.67 -18.69 -11.65
CA ASP A 129 14.69 -19.45 -10.87
C ASP A 129 13.88 -20.44 -11.71
N HIS A 130 13.56 -20.06 -12.96
CA HIS A 130 12.86 -20.92 -13.91
C HIS A 130 13.80 -21.76 -14.77
N GLY A 131 15.12 -21.56 -14.65
CA GLY A 131 16.11 -22.32 -15.39
C GLY A 131 16.02 -22.18 -16.90
N LEU A 132 15.60 -21.02 -17.42
CA LEU A 132 15.31 -20.83 -18.86
C LEU A 132 16.54 -21.05 -19.75
N LEU A 133 17.74 -20.86 -19.18
CA LEU A 133 19.02 -21.05 -19.88
C LEU A 133 19.76 -22.32 -19.47
N ASN A 134 19.11 -23.26 -18.76
CA ASN A 134 19.77 -24.48 -18.26
C ASN A 134 20.39 -25.36 -19.35
N GLU A 135 19.78 -25.38 -20.54
CA GLU A 135 20.29 -26.12 -21.71
C GLU A 135 21.37 -25.35 -22.49
N VAL A 136 21.58 -24.07 -22.18
CA VAL A 136 22.59 -23.22 -22.81
C VAL A 136 23.92 -23.37 -22.06
N PRO A 137 25.06 -23.59 -22.76
CA PRO A 137 26.38 -23.60 -22.13
C PRO A 137 26.65 -22.32 -21.33
N GLU A 138 27.21 -22.43 -20.13
CA GLU A 138 27.49 -21.28 -19.25
C GLU A 138 28.28 -20.17 -19.94
N SER A 139 29.24 -20.54 -20.81
CA SER A 139 30.02 -19.58 -21.59
C SER A 139 29.20 -18.71 -22.53
N LEU A 140 27.98 -19.14 -22.89
CA LEU A 140 27.06 -18.40 -23.74
C LEU A 140 25.98 -17.64 -22.94
N ARG A 141 25.67 -18.07 -21.71
CA ARG A 141 24.65 -17.41 -20.87
C ARG A 141 24.98 -15.96 -20.56
N VAL A 142 26.26 -15.64 -20.45
CA VAL A 142 26.75 -14.26 -20.22
C VAL A 142 26.45 -13.27 -21.35
N TYR A 143 25.99 -13.77 -22.51
CA TYR A 143 25.58 -12.95 -23.66
C TYR A 143 24.06 -12.81 -23.79
N PHE A 144 23.28 -13.38 -22.86
CA PHE A 144 21.84 -13.19 -22.85
C PHE A 144 21.51 -11.73 -22.52
N ASP A 145 20.61 -11.15 -23.30
CA ASP A 145 20.21 -9.75 -23.19
C ASP A 145 19.04 -9.63 -22.20
N TYR A 146 19.36 -9.50 -20.91
CA TYR A 146 18.38 -9.39 -19.83
C TYR A 146 17.55 -8.11 -19.93
N GLU A 147 18.13 -7.01 -20.45
CA GLU A 147 17.41 -5.76 -20.64
C GLU A 147 16.31 -5.91 -21.70
N ALA A 148 16.61 -6.56 -22.83
CA ALA A 148 15.62 -6.84 -23.86
C ALA A 148 14.54 -7.81 -23.35
N TYR A 149 14.93 -8.84 -22.60
CA TYR A 149 13.99 -9.80 -22.04
C TYR A 149 13.06 -9.17 -21.00
N ALA A 150 13.61 -8.34 -20.11
CA ALA A 150 12.85 -7.56 -19.13
C ALA A 150 11.80 -6.69 -19.82
N ARG A 151 12.20 -5.94 -20.85
CA ARG A 151 11.28 -5.09 -21.62
C ARG A 151 10.09 -5.85 -22.18
N ASP A 152 10.31 -7.07 -22.68
CA ASP A 152 9.22 -7.92 -23.19
C ASP A 152 8.36 -8.45 -22.03
N LEU A 153 8.97 -8.84 -20.91
CA LEU A 153 8.29 -9.36 -19.72
C LEU A 153 7.32 -8.32 -19.11
N PHE A 154 7.78 -7.08 -18.94
CA PHE A 154 7.01 -5.96 -18.38
C PHE A 154 6.09 -5.28 -19.41
N SER A 155 6.14 -5.66 -20.69
CA SER A 155 5.25 -5.08 -21.71
C SER A 155 3.78 -5.46 -21.54
N SER A 156 3.49 -6.58 -20.89
CA SER A 156 2.12 -7.09 -20.71
C SER A 156 1.90 -7.96 -19.47
N GLY A 157 2.93 -8.63 -18.94
CA GLY A 157 2.76 -9.59 -17.86
C GLY A 157 3.01 -9.04 -16.45
N TYR A 158 3.86 -8.01 -16.33
CA TYR A 158 4.32 -7.53 -15.03
C TYR A 158 4.41 -6.00 -14.98
N VAL A 159 4.41 -5.47 -13.77
CA VAL A 159 4.59 -4.05 -13.45
C VAL A 159 5.66 -3.93 -12.38
N PHE A 160 6.62 -3.03 -12.60
CA PHE A 160 7.60 -2.62 -11.60
C PHE A 160 7.17 -1.28 -11.00
N HIS A 161 6.92 -1.25 -9.69
CA HIS A 161 6.47 -0.04 -9.00
C HIS A 161 7.08 0.05 -7.60
N GLU A 162 7.75 1.17 -7.31
CA GLU A 162 8.37 1.45 -6.00
C GLU A 162 9.30 0.34 -5.46
N GLY A 163 9.98 -0.40 -6.35
CA GLY A 163 10.90 -1.49 -5.98
C GLY A 163 10.23 -2.87 -5.86
N TYR A 164 8.93 -2.97 -6.15
CA TYR A 164 8.17 -4.21 -6.12
C TYR A 164 7.71 -4.60 -7.52
N VAL A 165 7.56 -5.90 -7.74
CA VAL A 165 7.03 -6.46 -8.99
C VAL A 165 5.68 -7.10 -8.74
N PHE A 166 4.72 -6.77 -9.58
CA PHE A 166 3.36 -7.31 -9.56
C PHE A 166 3.02 -7.91 -10.93
N SER A 167 2.27 -9.01 -10.97
CA SER A 167 1.68 -9.50 -12.22
C SER A 167 0.39 -8.75 -12.56
N ASN A 168 0.11 -8.57 -13.85
CA ASN A 168 -1.16 -8.02 -14.36
C ASN A 168 -2.26 -9.07 -14.48
#